data_AF-A0A509L4Y0-F1
#
_entry.id   AF-A0A509L4Y0-F1
#
_cell.length_a   1.000
_cell.length_b   1.000
_cell.length_c   1.000
_cell.angle_alpha   90.00
_cell.angle_beta   90.00
_cell.angle_gamma   90.00
#
_symmetry.space_group_name_H-M   'P 1'
#
loop_
_entity.id
_entity.type
_entity.pdbx_description
1 polymer ?
#
loop_
_entity_poly.entity_id
_entity_poly.type
_entity_poly.pdbx_seq_one_letter_code
_entity_poly.pdbx_strand_id
1 'polypeptide(L)'
;MNPKKQHLQPTPIIDSDHETVQAFTHQHVGSSGSPTDQAVSLYYAVRDRIRYNPYKFELSVNGLKASTTLAVGEAWCVPKAAL
;
A
#
# COMPACT_ATOMS: atom_id res chain seq x y z
N MET A 1 10.41 -0.18 -19.01
CA MET A 1 10.20 1.29 -18.94
C MET A 1 10.71 1.75 -17.59
N ASN A 2 11.49 2.83 -17.52
CA ASN A 2 11.92 3.40 -16.23
C ASN A 2 10.79 4.27 -15.65
N PRO A 3 10.56 4.23 -14.32
CA PRO A 3 9.56 5.09 -13.68
C PRO A 3 9.91 6.56 -13.87
N LYS A 4 8.90 7.39 -14.13
CA LYS A 4 9.01 8.85 -14.20
C LYS A 4 8.70 9.43 -12.82
N LYS A 5 9.21 10.64 -12.53
CA LYS A 5 8.94 11.35 -11.26
C LYS A 5 7.45 11.42 -10.90
N GLN A 6 6.58 11.58 -11.91
CA GLN A 6 5.12 11.62 -11.73
C GLN A 6 4.53 10.31 -11.17
N HIS A 7 5.17 9.16 -11.39
CA HIS A 7 4.73 7.86 -10.86
C HIS A 7 5.10 7.66 -9.39
N LEU A 8 5.93 8.55 -8.83
CA LEU A 8 6.38 8.50 -7.44
C LEU A 8 5.67 9.56 -6.57
N GLN A 9 4.77 10.34 -7.16
CA GLN A 9 3.99 11.32 -6.41
C GLN A 9 2.79 10.63 -5.75
N PRO A 10 2.41 11.05 -4.54
CA PRO A 10 1.17 10.61 -3.92
C PRO A 10 -0.04 10.92 -4.80
N THR A 11 -1.08 10.11 -4.65
CA THR A 11 -2.38 10.29 -5.31
C THR A 11 -3.50 10.18 -4.28
N PRO A 12 -4.76 10.51 -4.63
CA PRO A 12 -5.87 10.35 -3.68
C PRO A 12 -6.09 8.92 -3.16
N ILE A 13 -5.64 7.89 -3.92
CA ILE A 13 -5.77 6.47 -3.57
C ILE A 13 -4.44 5.91 -3.01
N ILE A 14 -3.34 6.13 -3.72
CA ILE A 14 -1.97 5.77 -3.28
C ILE A 14 -1.40 6.97 -2.53
N ASP A 15 -1.88 7.19 -1.31
CA ASP A 15 -1.52 8.33 -0.46
C ASP A 15 -0.23 8.07 0.33
N SER A 16 0.87 7.87 -0.40
CA SER A 16 2.19 7.52 0.15
C SER A 16 2.82 8.60 1.05
N ASP A 17 2.26 9.81 1.07
CA ASP A 17 2.61 10.89 1.98
C ASP A 17 1.92 10.79 3.34
N HIS A 18 0.93 9.92 3.49
CA HIS A 18 0.23 9.73 4.76
C HIS A 18 1.15 9.06 5.80
N GLU A 19 1.16 9.59 7.03
CA GLU A 19 2.06 9.17 8.11
C GLU A 19 2.00 7.65 8.39
N THR A 20 0.81 7.07 8.35
CA THR A 20 0.61 5.63 8.60
C THR A 20 1.17 4.76 7.48
N VAL A 21 1.12 5.23 6.23
CA VAL A 21 1.68 4.52 5.07
C VAL A 21 3.21 4.60 5.11
N GLN A 22 3.78 5.76 5.45
CA GLN A 22 5.22 5.90 5.65
C GLN A 22 5.71 5.04 6.81
N ALA A 23 5.02 5.05 7.95
CA ALA A 23 5.38 4.23 9.11
C ALA A 23 5.36 2.73 8.76
N PHE A 24 4.29 2.25 8.11
CA PHE A 24 4.21 0.87 7.63
C PHE A 24 5.36 0.53 6.69
N THR A 25 5.66 1.42 5.74
CA THR A 25 6.75 1.24 4.77
C THR A 25 8.09 1.14 5.50
N HIS A 26 8.43 2.10 6.37
CA HIS A 26 9.68 2.09 7.11
C HIS A 26 9.84 0.86 8.02
N GLN A 27 8.74 0.36 8.58
CA GLN A 27 8.75 -0.83 9.41
C GLN A 27 9.00 -2.11 8.61
N HIS A 28 8.54 -2.18 7.36
CA HIS A 28 8.45 -3.43 6.60
C HIS A 28 9.31 -3.50 5.34
N VAL A 29 9.91 -2.40 4.88
CA VAL A 29 10.73 -2.36 3.66
C VAL A 29 12.04 -3.17 3.77
N GLY A 30 12.45 -3.50 5.00
CA GLY A 30 13.69 -4.21 5.28
C GLY A 30 14.94 -3.33 5.13
N SER A 31 16.11 -3.96 5.10
CA SER A 31 17.41 -3.26 5.04
C SER A 31 18.13 -3.38 3.70
N SER A 32 17.53 -4.03 2.70
CA SER A 32 18.15 -4.16 1.36
C SER A 32 18.20 -2.81 0.66
N GLY A 33 19.29 -2.53 -0.05
CA GLY A 33 19.40 -1.37 -0.94
C GLY A 33 18.78 -1.59 -2.33
N SER A 34 18.34 -2.82 -2.63
CA SER A 34 17.71 -3.19 -3.90
C SER A 34 16.22 -2.79 -3.89
N PRO A 35 15.75 -1.92 -4.82
CA PRO A 35 14.33 -1.58 -4.90
C PRO A 35 13.42 -2.79 -5.12
N THR A 36 13.91 -3.83 -5.81
CA THR A 36 13.16 -5.07 -6.03
C THR A 36 12.95 -5.83 -4.72
N ASP A 37 13.99 -5.98 -3.91
CA ASP A 37 13.89 -6.69 -2.63
C ASP A 37 12.98 -5.95 -1.66
N GLN A 38 13.10 -4.61 -1.64
CA GLN A 38 12.23 -3.73 -0.87
C GLN A 38 10.76 -3.90 -1.28
N ALA A 39 10.45 -3.89 -2.58
CA ALA A 39 9.10 -4.10 -3.08
C ALA A 39 8.55 -5.49 -2.74
N VAL A 40 9.37 -6.53 -2.83
CA VAL A 40 9.00 -7.89 -2.42
C VAL A 40 8.70 -7.96 -0.92
N SER A 41 9.50 -7.30 -0.08
CA SER A 41 9.30 -7.27 1.37
C SER A 41 7.98 -6.57 1.74
N LEU A 42 7.71 -5.41 1.13
CA LEU A 42 6.45 -4.68 1.29
C LEU A 42 5.25 -5.50 0.80
N TYR A 43 5.37 -6.16 -0.35
CA TYR A 43 4.33 -7.07 -0.84
C TYR A 43 3.99 -8.17 0.17
N TYR A 44 4.99 -8.82 0.77
CA TYR A 44 4.73 -9.84 1.79
C TYR A 44 4.11 -9.25 3.06
N ALA A 45 4.55 -8.06 3.49
CA ALA A 45 3.93 -7.38 4.63
C ALA A 45 2.45 -7.07 4.36
N VAL A 46 2.11 -6.54 3.19
CA VAL A 46 0.72 -6.28 2.79
C VAL A 46 -0.07 -7.59 2.70
N ARG A 47 0.50 -8.65 2.08
CA ARG A 47 -0.11 -9.98 1.97
C ARG A 47 -0.52 -10.50 3.35
N ASP A 48 0.40 -10.45 4.30
CA ASP A 48 0.28 -11.12 5.60
C ASP A 48 -0.46 -10.28 6.65
N ARG A 49 -0.42 -8.94 6.56
CA ARG A 49 -1.05 -8.04 7.54
C ARG A 49 -2.47 -7.61 7.16
N ILE A 50 -2.82 -7.62 5.87
CA ILE A 50 -4.15 -7.20 5.41
C ILE A 50 -4.97 -8.42 5.00
N ARG A 51 -6.01 -8.74 5.77
CA ARG A 51 -6.88 -9.88 5.49
C ARG A 51 -7.62 -9.70 4.16
N TYR A 52 -7.59 -10.71 3.30
CA TYR A 52 -8.38 -10.66 2.06
C TYR A 52 -9.87 -10.81 2.36
N ASN A 53 -10.70 -9.85 1.93
CA ASN A 53 -12.15 -9.87 2.10
C ASN A 53 -12.85 -9.36 0.81
N PRO A 54 -13.31 -10.26 -0.08
CA PRO A 54 -13.95 -9.88 -1.34
C PRO A 54 -15.34 -9.27 -1.17
N TYR A 55 -15.93 -9.27 0.03
CA TYR A 55 -17.27 -8.72 0.26
C TYR A 55 -17.26 -7.28 0.82
N LYS A 56 -16.08 -6.71 1.06
CA LYS A 56 -15.91 -5.34 1.55
C LYS A 56 -15.77 -4.35 0.40
N PHE A 57 -16.87 -4.14 -0.32
CA PHE A 57 -16.92 -3.20 -1.43
C PHE A 57 -17.32 -1.81 -0.97
N GLU A 58 -16.34 -0.92 -0.88
CA GLU A 58 -16.57 0.52 -0.86
C GLU A 58 -15.70 1.19 -1.91
N LEU A 59 -16.34 1.80 -2.91
CA LEU A 59 -15.68 2.33 -4.11
C LEU A 59 -15.43 3.85 -4.04
N SER A 60 -15.64 4.45 -2.87
CA SER A 60 -15.29 5.85 -2.63
C SER A 60 -13.76 6.01 -2.58
N VAL A 61 -13.25 7.20 -2.89
CA VAL A 61 -11.80 7.50 -2.73
C VAL A 61 -11.35 7.15 -1.30
N ASN A 62 -12.17 7.48 -0.30
CA ASN A 62 -11.89 7.14 1.09
C ASN A 62 -11.77 5.63 1.33
N GLY A 63 -12.66 4.82 0.76
CA GLY A 63 -12.62 3.36 0.90
C GLY A 63 -11.49 2.68 0.14
N LEU A 64 -11.01 3.30 -0.94
CA LEU A 64 -9.91 2.76 -1.76
C LEU A 64 -8.53 3.20 -1.30
N LYS A 65 -8.44 4.26 -0.48
CA LYS A 65 -7.18 4.87 -0.04
C LYS A 65 -6.31 3.90 0.76
N ALA A 66 -4.99 3.97 0.57
CA ALA A 66 -4.01 3.10 1.23
C ALA A 66 -4.05 3.27 2.76
N SER A 67 -4.04 4.50 3.27
CA SER A 67 -4.18 4.75 4.71
C SER A 67 -5.44 4.15 5.32
N THR A 68 -6.59 4.24 4.65
CA THR A 68 -7.83 3.58 5.08
C THR A 68 -7.69 2.06 5.07
N THR A 69 -7.06 1.49 4.03
CA THR A 69 -6.82 0.04 3.93
C THR A 69 -5.99 -0.46 5.11
N LEU A 70 -4.92 0.26 5.50
CA LEU A 70 -4.13 -0.06 6.69
C LEU A 70 -4.95 0.03 7.98
N ALA A 71 -5.74 1.09 8.15
CA ALA A 71 -6.56 1.30 9.34
C ALA A 71 -7.63 0.20 9.51
N VAL A 72 -8.20 -0.25 8.38
CA VAL A 72 -9.24 -1.27 8.35
C VAL A 72 -8.68 -2.69 8.55
N GLY A 73 -7.47 -2.97 8.05
CA GLY A 73 -6.80 -4.27 8.20
C GLY A 73 -7.38 -5.39 7.32
N GLU A 74 -8.33 -5.10 6.44
CA GLU A 74 -8.92 -6.04 5.50
C GLU A 74 -9.40 -5.36 4.21
N ALA A 75 -9.19 -6.01 3.07
CA ALA A 75 -9.58 -5.49 1.76
C ALA A 75 -9.62 -6.58 0.69
N TRP A 76 -10.16 -6.25 -0.47
CA TRP A 76 -10.08 -7.03 -1.70
C TRP A 76 -8.90 -6.54 -2.57
N CYS A 77 -8.77 -7.04 -3.78
CA CYS A 77 -7.57 -6.81 -4.60
C CYS A 77 -7.27 -5.34 -4.89
N VAL A 78 -8.29 -4.48 -5.07
CA VAL A 78 -8.07 -3.09 -5.47
C VAL A 78 -7.48 -2.22 -4.34
N PRO A 79 -8.09 -2.10 -3.14
CA PRO A 79 -7.48 -1.31 -2.06
C PRO A 79 -6.16 -1.90 -1.57
N LYS A 80 -6.02 -3.23 -1.60
CA LYS A 80 -4.76 -3.90 -1.24
C LYS A 80 -3.62 -3.60 -2.22
N ALA A 81 -3.91 -3.30 -3.48
CA ALA A 81 -2.92 -2.89 -4.48
C ALA A 81 -2.53 -1.41 -4.37
N ALA A 82 -3.23 -0.61 -3.56
CA ALA A 82 -2.84 0.77 -3.29
C ALA A 82 -1.71 0.88 -2.24
N LEU A 83 -1.42 -0.21 -1.52
CA LEU A 83 -0.33 -0.35 -0.55
C LEU A 83 0.94 -0.89 -1.21
#